data_AF-A0A091B5U0-F1
#
_entry.id   AF-A0A091B5U0-F1
#
_cell.length_a   1.000
_cell.length_b   1.000
_cell.length_c   1.000
_cell.angle_alpha   90.00
_cell.angle_beta   90.00
_cell.angle_gamma   90.00
#
_symmetry.space_group_name_H-M   'P 1'
#
loop_
_entity.id
_entity.type
_entity.pdbx_description
1 polymer ?
#
loop_
_entity_poly.entity_id
_entity_poly.type
_entity_poly.pdbx_seq_one_letter_code
_entity_poly.pdbx_strand_id
1 'polypeptide(L)' 'MSKVLNVRLTDDLSSRLDFLAEKTKRPKSFYIKEILSSYLPEFEDAYLALDRLNDRNAKYYSTEDVEKILDL' A
#
# COMPACT_ATOMS: atom_id res chain seq x y z
N MET A 1 0.68 11.85 -17.29
CA MET A 1 1.65 12.89 -16.85
C MET A 1 2.36 12.40 -15.61
N SER A 2 3.69 12.56 -15.53
CA SER A 2 4.44 12.28 -14.30
C SER A 2 4.19 13.39 -13.27
N LYS A 3 4.04 13.00 -11.99
CA LYS A 3 3.93 13.93 -10.86
C LYS A 3 5.15 13.80 -9.97
N VAL A 4 5.61 14.91 -9.40
CA VAL A 4 6.73 14.94 -8.44
C VAL A 4 6.16 14.92 -7.03
N LEU A 5 6.73 14.05 -6.20
CA LEU A 5 6.43 13.96 -4.77
C LEU A 5 7.71 14.29 -4.00
N ASN A 6 7.65 15.29 -3.13
CA ASN A 6 8.75 15.65 -2.23
C ASN A 6 8.37 15.20 -0.80
N VAL A 7 9.23 14.40 -0.18
CA VAL A 7 9.02 13.85 1.17
C VAL A 7 10.26 14.07 2.02
N ARG A 8 10.04 14.42 3.30
CA ARG A 8 11.11 14.49 4.29
C ARG A 8 11.36 13.10 4.84
N LEU A 9 12.62 12.66 4.80
CA LEU A 9 13.07 11.42 5.39
C LEU A 9 13.91 11.72 6.64
N THR A 10 13.97 10.77 7.56
CA THR A 10 14.96 10.79 8.64
C THR A 10 16.35 10.51 8.07
N ASP A 11 17.40 10.95 8.78
CA ASP A 11 18.78 10.75 8.35
C ASP A 11 19.11 9.26 8.16
N ASP A 12 18.65 8.38 9.07
CA ASP A 12 18.83 6.92 8.95
C ASP A 12 18.26 6.37 7.63
N LEU A 13 17.01 6.69 7.31
CA LEU A 13 16.37 6.19 6.09
C LEU A 13 17.06 6.72 4.84
N SER A 14 17.48 7.99 4.86
CA SER A 14 18.25 8.57 3.75
C SER A 14 19.56 7.83 3.57
N SER A 15 20.36 7.64 4.63
CA SER A 15 21.64 6.95 4.55
C SER A 15 21.51 5.50 4.06
N ARG A 16 20.48 4.78 4.49
CA ARG A 16 20.20 3.41 4.03
C ARG A 16 19.85 3.36 2.55
N LEU A 17 19.05 4.31 2.08
CA LEU A 17 18.66 4.41 0.67
C LEU A 17 19.86 4.76 -0.22
N ASP A 18 20.76 5.60 0.28
CA ASP A 18 21.99 6.01 -0.40
C ASP A 18 22.93 4.83 -0.57
N PHE A 19 23.19 4.10 0.51
CA PHE A 19 24.01 2.88 0.48
C PHE A 19 23.45 1.84 -0.50
N LEU A 20 22.14 1.61 -0.47
CA LEU A 20 21.47 0.65 -1.36
C LEU A 20 21.62 1.07 -2.83
N ALA A 21 21.39 2.35 -3.13
CA ALA A 21 21.53 2.90 -4.47
C ALA A 21 22.96 2.77 -5.02
N GLU A 22 23.97 3.08 -4.19
CA GLU A 22 25.39 2.98 -4.56
C GLU A 22 25.84 1.56 -4.84
N LYS A 23 25.41 0.61 -3.99
CA LYS A 23 25.74 -0.82 -4.10
C LYS A 23 25.18 -1.46 -5.36
N THR A 24 23.97 -1.08 -5.75
CA THR A 24 23.25 -1.72 -6.86
C THR A 24 23.33 -0.94 -8.18
N LYS A 25 23.93 0.25 -8.16
CA LYS A 25 23.98 1.18 -9.30
C LYS A 25 22.59 1.54 -9.82
N ARG A 26 21.60 1.62 -8.93
CA ARG A 26 20.24 2.07 -9.23
C ARG A 26 19.94 3.38 -8.54
N PRO A 27 19.17 4.29 -9.16
CA PRO A 27 18.81 5.54 -8.50
C PRO A 27 17.88 5.29 -7.31
N LYS A 28 17.96 6.14 -6.27
CA LYS A 28 17.07 6.08 -5.09
C LYS A 28 15.58 6.03 -5.46
N SER A 29 15.21 6.75 -6.53
CA SER A 29 13.84 6.80 -7.05
C SER A 29 13.32 5.46 -7.57
N PHE A 30 14.21 4.54 -7.99
CA PHE A 30 13.82 3.18 -8.33
C PHE A 30 13.22 2.48 -7.11
N TYR A 31 13.95 2.48 -5.99
CA TYR A 31 13.51 1.84 -4.76
C TYR A 31 12.25 2.46 -4.16
N ILE A 32 12.16 3.79 -4.18
CA ILE A 32 10.96 4.48 -3.69
C ILE A 32 9.74 4.05 -4.52
N LYS A 33 9.87 3.95 -5.85
CA LYS A 33 8.77 3.51 -6.73
C LYS A 33 8.39 2.06 -6.47
N GLU A 34 9.36 1.17 -6.30
CA GLU A 34 9.08 -0.24 -5.99
C GLU A 34 8.34 -0.36 -4.66
N ILE A 35 8.85 0.28 -3.60
CA ILE A 35 8.20 0.26 -2.28
C ILE A 35 6.78 0.84 -2.37
N LEU A 36 6.60 1.99 -3.02
CA LEU A 36 5.27 2.55 -3.19
C LEU A 36 4.34 1.61 -3.96
N SER A 37 4.80 1.01 -5.06
CA SER A 37 3.98 0.10 -5.87
C SER A 37 3.60 -1.18 -5.11
N SER A 38 4.50 -1.70 -4.27
CA SER A 38 4.24 -2.91 -3.49
C SER A 38 3.33 -2.67 -2.28
N TYR A 39 3.44 -1.52 -1.61
CA TYR A 39 2.74 -1.28 -0.35
C TYR A 39 1.47 -0.44 -0.50
N LEU A 40 1.34 0.37 -1.55
CA LEU A 40 0.14 1.20 -1.74
C LEU A 40 -1.16 0.37 -1.81
N PRO A 41 -1.23 -0.76 -2.56
CA PRO A 41 -2.44 -1.58 -2.60
C PRO A 41 -2.83 -2.12 -1.22
N GLU A 42 -1.85 -2.57 -0.43
CA GLU A 42 -2.09 -3.08 0.92
C GLU A 42 -2.68 -2.01 1.84
N PHE A 43 -2.19 -0.76 1.75
CA PHE A 43 -2.77 0.35 2.49
C PHE A 43 -4.19 0.66 2.01
N GLU A 44 -4.42 0.69 0.69
CA GLU A 44 -5.75 0.94 0.12
C GLU A 44 -6.77 -0.11 0.60
N ASP A 45 -6.40 -1.39 0.56
CA ASP A 45 -7.23 -2.49 1.04
C ASP A 45 -7.48 -2.43 2.54
N ALA A 46 -6.45 -2.12 3.34
CA ALA A 46 -6.58 -1.96 4.79
C ALA A 46 -7.52 -0.79 5.15
N TYR A 47 -7.38 0.36 4.49
CA TYR A 47 -8.26 1.50 4.72
C TYR A 47 -9.69 1.22 4.25
N LEU A 48 -9.86 0.54 3.12
CA LEU A 48 -11.17 0.13 2.63
C LEU A 48 -11.86 -0.85 3.59
N ALA A 49 -11.12 -1.81 4.14
CA ALA A 49 -11.63 -2.74 5.14
C ALA A 49 -12.03 -2.00 6.43
N LEU A 50 -11.20 -1.07 6.90
CA LEU A 50 -11.47 -0.25 8.07
C LEU A 50 -12.71 0.64 7.87
N ASP A 51 -12.86 1.24 6.70
CA ASP A 51 -14.03 2.05 6.35
C ASP A 51 -15.32 1.22 6.41
N ARG A 52 -15.32 0.04 5.77
CA ARG A 52 -16.45 -0.91 5.83
C ARG A 52 -16.77 -1.39 7.24
N LEU A 53 -15.75 -1.60 8.08
CA LEU A 53 -15.94 -2.01 9.47
C LEU A 53 -16.57 -0.90 10.32
N ASN A 54 -16.23 0.36 10.03
CA ASN A 54 -16.73 1.52 10.78
C ASN A 54 -18.11 2.00 10.31
N ASP A 55 -18.60 1.51 9.17
CA ASP A 55 -19.96 1.79 8.72
C ASP A 55 -20.97 1.09 9.65
N ARG A 56 -21.72 1.91 10.40
CA ARG A 56 -22.73 1.44 11.36
C ARG A 56 -23.91 0.74 10.69
N ASN A 57 -24.11 0.98 9.40
CA ASN A 57 -25.18 0.36 8.60
C ASN A 57 -24.63 -0.74 7.67
N ALA A 58 -23.38 -1.17 7.89
CA ALA A 58 -22.78 -2.23 7.09
C ALA A 58 -23.65 -3.48 7.12
N LYS A 59 -23.94 -4.00 5.92
CA LYS A 59 -24.64 -5.27 5.78
C LYS A 59 -23.63 -6.41 5.89
N TYR A 60 -23.81 -7.25 6.90
CA TYR A 60 -23.04 -8.48 7.09
C TYR A 60 -23.80 -9.65 6.46
N TYR A 61 -23.04 -10.58 5.90
CA TYR A 61 -23.54 -11.82 5.31
C TYR A 61 -22.93 -13.00 6.07
N SER A 62 -23.72 -14.03 6.35
CA SER A 62 -23.15 -15.29 6.84
C SER A 62 -22.45 -16.04 5.70
N THR A 63 -21.70 -17.09 6.04
CA THR A 63 -21.11 -17.98 5.02
C THR A 63 -22.17 -18.54 4.08
N GLU A 64 -23.31 -18.99 4.62
CA GLU A 64 -24.42 -19.54 3.83
C GLU A 64 -25.08 -18.50 2.92
N ASP A 65 -25.11 -17.23 3.34
CA ASP A 65 -25.61 -16.14 2.48
C ASP A 65 -24.67 -15.89 1.29
N VAL A 66 -23.36 -15.90 1.53
CA VAL A 66 -22.34 -15.66 0.50
C VAL A 66 -22.30 -16.80 -0.52
N GLU A 67 -22.34 -18.05 -0.07
CA GLU A 67 -22.39 -19.24 -0.96
C GLU A 67 -23.58 -19.15 -1.92
N LYS A 68 -24.77 -18.81 -1.43
CA LYS A 68 -25.96 -18.58 -2.27
C LYS A 68 -25.82 -17.43 -3.26
N ILE A 69 -25.15 -16.33 -2.87
CA ILE A 69 -24.95 -15.16 -3.75
C ILE A 69 -23.95 -15.47 -4.87
N LEU A 70 -22.92 -16.25 -4.57
CA LEU A 70 -21.85 -16.59 -5.50
C LEU A 70 -22.11 -17.86 -6.31
N ASP A 71 -23.23 -18.54 -6.07
CA ASP A 71 -23.60 -19.82 -6.70
C ASP A 71 -22.54 -20.91 -6.48
N LEU A 72 -22.04 -20.98 -5.23
CA LEU A 72 -21.05 -21.93 -4.75
C LEU A 72 -21.67 -23.03 -3.87
#